data_AF-A0A5H2YGV6-F1
#
_entry.id   AF-A0A5H2YGV6-F1
#
_cell.length_a   1.000
_cell.length_b   1.000
_cell.length_c   1.000
_cell.angle_alpha   90.00
_cell.angle_beta   90.00
_cell.angle_gamma   90.00
#
_symmetry.space_group_name_H-M   'P 1'
#
loop_
_entity.id
_entity.type
_entity.pdbx_description
1 polymer ?
#
loop_
_entity_poly.entity_id
_entity_poly.type
_entity_poly.pdbx_seq_one_letter_code
_entity_poly.pdbx_strand_id
1 'polypeptide(L)'
;MGSHDCHVFMQRLLPVGIRHLLPEDVVKPIILLSRFFSQLTAKTLRRTDMFQLCHDIVQVLCKFEMIFPPAFFTSMMHVMVHLPEEALLAGPVNYRWMYPIERLLGELKKSVRNRAKPEGSIVEAWVQYESLTFCRIVFGLLY
;
A
#
# COMPACT_ATOMS: atom_id res chain seq x y z
N MET A 1 -7.54 3.07 11.18
CA MET A 1 -6.40 2.49 10.44
C MET A 1 -6.47 2.98 9.02
N GLY A 2 -5.36 3.49 8.49
CA GLY A 2 -5.26 3.83 7.08
C GLY A 2 -5.05 2.59 6.21
N SER A 3 -5.22 2.74 4.90
CA SER A 3 -4.95 1.71 3.89
C SER A 3 -3.54 1.11 4.01
N HIS A 4 -2.55 1.96 4.29
CA HIS A 4 -1.17 1.57 4.60
C HIS A 4 -1.05 0.58 5.77
N ASP A 5 -1.79 0.81 6.87
CA ASP A 5 -1.68 -0.03 8.07
C ASP A 5 -2.25 -1.42 7.81
N CYS A 6 -3.37 -1.49 7.06
CA CYS A 6 -3.96 -2.74 6.61
C CYS A 6 -3.01 -3.53 5.72
N HIS A 7 -2.28 -2.84 4.83
CA HIS A 7 -1.31 -3.48 3.95
C HIS A 7 -0.11 -4.04 4.71
N VAL A 8 0.45 -3.28 5.67
CA VAL A 8 1.52 -3.78 6.56
C VAL A 8 1.03 -4.96 7.39
N PHE A 9 -0.20 -4.88 7.92
CA PHE A 9 -0.82 -5.97 8.66
C PHE A 9 -0.93 -7.24 7.81
N MET A 10 -1.51 -7.14 6.61
CA MET A 10 -1.67 -8.27 5.68
C MET A 10 -0.34 -8.94 5.36
N GLN A 11 0.73 -8.17 5.15
CA GLN A 11 2.03 -8.72 4.76
C GLN A 11 2.81 -9.36 5.91
N ARG A 12 2.72 -8.78 7.12
CA ARG A 12 3.65 -9.11 8.20
C ARG A 12 2.99 -9.69 9.44
N LEU A 13 1.83 -9.15 9.82
CA LEU A 13 1.21 -9.47 11.10
C LEU A 13 0.14 -10.55 10.96
N LEU A 14 -0.62 -10.55 9.86
CA LEU A 14 -1.67 -11.52 9.58
C LEU A 14 -1.13 -12.96 9.58
N PRO A 15 -0.01 -13.30 8.89
CA PRO A 15 0.56 -14.65 8.93
C PRO A 15 0.86 -15.18 10.32
N VAL A 16 1.33 -14.30 11.21
CA VAL A 16 1.71 -14.64 12.58
C VAL A 16 0.45 -14.77 13.45
N GLY A 17 -0.48 -13.81 13.31
CA GLY A 17 -1.68 -13.74 14.12
C GLY A 17 -2.64 -14.90 13.91
N ILE A 18 -2.78 -15.40 12.68
CA ILE A 18 -3.76 -16.47 12.37
C ILE A 18 -3.23 -17.88 12.59
N ARG A 19 -1.92 -18.06 12.80
CA ARG A 19 -1.24 -19.37 12.75
C ARG A 19 -1.82 -20.39 13.72
N HIS A 20 -2.34 -19.94 14.86
CA HIS A 20 -2.93 -20.79 15.90
C HIS A 20 -4.44 -20.58 16.06
N LEU A 21 -5.05 -19.75 15.21
CA LEU A 21 -6.48 -19.41 15.28
C LEU A 21 -7.33 -20.16 14.26
N LEU A 22 -6.73 -20.66 13.18
CA LEU A 22 -7.43 -21.31 12.08
C LEU A 22 -6.80 -22.68 11.74
N PRO A 23 -7.57 -23.58 11.10
CA PRO A 23 -7.04 -24.83 10.55
C PRO A 23 -5.85 -24.60 9.61
N GLU A 24 -4.90 -25.54 9.60
CA GLU A 24 -3.63 -25.38 8.88
C GLU A 24 -3.80 -25.27 7.36
N ASP A 25 -4.80 -25.95 6.83
CA ASP A 25 -5.25 -25.89 5.44
C ASP A 25 -5.79 -24.51 5.04
N VAL A 26 -6.34 -23.74 5.98
CA VAL A 26 -6.76 -22.34 5.77
C VAL A 26 -5.59 -21.36 5.97
N VAL A 27 -4.76 -21.59 7.00
CA VAL A 27 -3.62 -20.72 7.31
C VAL A 27 -2.59 -20.70 6.18
N LYS A 28 -2.24 -21.86 5.63
CA LYS A 28 -1.19 -21.99 4.60
C LYS A 28 -1.44 -21.09 3.37
N PRO A 29 -2.62 -21.12 2.72
CA PRO A 29 -2.92 -20.24 1.59
C PRO A 29 -2.89 -18.75 1.96
N ILE A 30 -3.33 -18.37 3.16
CA ILE A 30 -3.27 -16.96 3.61
C ILE A 30 -1.82 -16.52 3.78
N ILE A 31 -0.96 -17.36 4.36
CA ILE A 31 0.48 -17.07 4.48
C ILE A 31 1.13 -16.90 3.09
N LEU A 32 0.76 -17.74 2.12
CA LEU A 32 1.25 -17.62 0.75
C LEU A 32 0.82 -16.30 0.10
N LEU A 33 -0.43 -15.88 0.31
CA LEU A 33 -0.92 -14.58 -0.15
C LEU A 33 -0.14 -13.42 0.48
N SER A 34 0.11 -13.47 1.79
CA SER A 34 0.91 -12.46 2.48
C SER A 34 2.34 -12.39 1.93
N ARG A 35 2.95 -13.56 1.62
CA ARG A 35 4.28 -13.63 1.01
C ARG A 35 4.28 -13.03 -0.38
N PHE A 36 3.26 -13.32 -1.20
CA PHE A 36 3.07 -12.74 -2.53
C PHE A 36 3.10 -11.20 -2.46
N PHE A 37 2.27 -10.59 -1.60
CA PHE A 37 2.25 -9.14 -1.45
C PHE A 37 3.57 -8.59 -0.92
N SER A 38 4.21 -9.28 0.03
CA SER A 38 5.52 -8.87 0.54
C SER A 38 6.61 -8.86 -0.54
N GLN A 39 6.59 -9.80 -1.48
CA GLN A 39 7.56 -9.86 -2.58
C GLN A 39 7.23 -8.84 -3.67
N LEU A 40 5.95 -8.71 -4.03
CA LEU A 40 5.46 -7.75 -5.02
C LEU A 40 5.82 -6.30 -4.65
N THR A 41 5.83 -5.99 -3.35
CA THR A 41 6.06 -4.64 -2.82
C THR A 41 7.49 -4.46 -2.30
N ALA A 42 8.40 -5.35 -2.69
CA ALA A 42 9.82 -5.18 -2.40
C ALA A 42 10.34 -3.87 -3.02
N LYS A 43 11.31 -3.24 -2.33
CA LYS A 43 11.95 -1.99 -2.82
C LYS A 43 12.65 -2.18 -4.18
N THR A 44 13.14 -3.38 -4.43
CA THR A 44 13.84 -3.77 -5.64
C THR A 44 13.17 -5.01 -6.21
N LEU A 45 12.81 -4.95 -7.49
CA LEU A 45 12.15 -6.06 -8.18
C LEU A 45 13.14 -6.74 -9.11
N ARG A 46 13.27 -8.06 -8.98
CA ARG A 46 13.98 -8.89 -9.96
C ARG A 46 12.97 -9.47 -10.93
N ARG A 47 13.29 -9.42 -12.23
CA ARG A 47 12.38 -9.89 -13.28
C ARG A 47 11.98 -11.36 -13.11
N THR A 48 12.94 -12.21 -12.74
CA THR A 48 12.74 -13.63 -12.45
C THR A 48 11.73 -13.84 -11.32
N ASP A 49 11.83 -13.05 -10.25
CA ASP A 49 10.93 -13.16 -9.11
C ASP A 49 9.50 -12.76 -9.51
N MET A 50 9.34 -11.72 -10.34
CA MET A 50 8.01 -11.30 -10.81
C MET A 50 7.36 -12.35 -11.72
N PHE A 51 8.13 -12.99 -12.62
CA PHE A 51 7.61 -14.10 -13.40
C PHE A 51 7.18 -15.28 -12.52
N GLN A 52 7.93 -15.57 -11.46
CA GLN A 52 7.50 -16.58 -10.49
C GLN A 52 6.22 -16.15 -9.76
N LEU A 53 6.09 -14.87 -9.40
CA LEU A 53 4.87 -14.35 -8.76
C LEU A 53 3.63 -14.46 -9.66
N CYS A 54 3.77 -14.34 -10.99
CA CYS A 54 2.65 -14.60 -11.92
C CYS A 54 2.09 -16.02 -11.77
N HIS A 55 2.95 -17.00 -11.52
CA HIS A 55 2.52 -18.39 -11.30
C HIS A 55 2.04 -18.61 -9.86
N ASP A 56 2.75 -18.06 -8.87
CA ASP A 56 2.44 -18.25 -7.45
C ASP A 56 1.04 -17.71 -7.11
N ILE A 57 0.62 -16.57 -7.68
CA ILE A 57 -0.70 -16.00 -7.39
C ILE A 57 -1.84 -16.90 -7.89
N VAL A 58 -1.68 -17.52 -9.06
CA VAL A 58 -2.68 -18.46 -9.59
C VAL A 58 -2.82 -19.64 -8.63
N GLN A 59 -1.70 -20.19 -8.14
CA GLN A 59 -1.74 -21.28 -7.17
C GLN A 59 -2.41 -20.87 -5.84
N VAL A 60 -2.18 -19.65 -5.38
CA VAL A 60 -2.85 -19.11 -4.17
C VAL A 60 -4.36 -19.02 -4.38
N LEU A 61 -4.81 -18.48 -5.52
CA LEU A 61 -6.23 -18.36 -5.83
C LEU A 61 -6.91 -19.73 -5.97
N CYS A 62 -6.29 -20.70 -6.64
CA CYS A 62 -6.82 -22.06 -6.71
C CYS A 62 -6.97 -22.69 -5.31
N LYS A 63 -6.00 -22.48 -4.42
CA LYS A 63 -6.11 -22.98 -3.03
C LYS A 63 -7.24 -22.29 -2.27
N PHE A 64 -7.43 -20.99 -2.47
CA PHE A 64 -8.58 -20.30 -1.89
C PHE A 64 -9.91 -20.80 -2.45
N GLU A 65 -9.98 -21.17 -3.73
CA GLU A 65 -11.23 -21.63 -4.35
C GLU A 65 -11.69 -22.97 -3.78
N MET A 66 -10.75 -23.79 -3.31
CA MET A 66 -11.05 -25.03 -2.60
C MET A 66 -11.59 -24.81 -1.17
N ILE A 67 -11.43 -23.62 -0.60
CA ILE A 67 -11.69 -23.34 0.83
C ILE A 67 -12.86 -22.36 1.01
N PHE A 68 -12.91 -21.31 0.19
CA PHE A 68 -13.84 -20.21 0.33
C PHE A 68 -14.97 -20.30 -0.69
N PRO A 69 -16.19 -19.84 -0.35
CA PRO A 69 -17.33 -19.86 -1.27
C PRO A 69 -17.10 -18.90 -2.45
N PRO A 70 -17.79 -19.09 -3.59
CA PRO A 70 -17.67 -18.21 -4.77
C PRO A 70 -17.87 -16.71 -4.47
N ALA A 71 -18.69 -16.37 -3.48
CA ALA A 71 -18.92 -14.99 -3.04
C ALA A 71 -17.65 -14.28 -2.53
N PHE A 72 -16.61 -15.02 -2.14
CA PHE A 72 -15.30 -14.48 -1.77
C PHE A 72 -14.53 -13.91 -2.97
N PHE A 73 -14.74 -14.46 -4.17
CA PHE A 73 -14.03 -14.13 -5.39
C PHE A 73 -14.63 -12.89 -6.07
N THR A 74 -14.46 -11.76 -5.40
CA THR A 74 -14.79 -10.45 -5.97
C THR A 74 -13.75 -10.03 -7.00
N SER A 75 -14.03 -8.95 -7.75
CA SER A 75 -13.08 -8.35 -8.69
C SER A 75 -11.72 -8.07 -8.07
N MET A 76 -11.65 -7.72 -6.78
CA MET A 76 -10.39 -7.48 -6.06
C MET A 76 -9.47 -8.70 -6.02
N MET A 77 -10.02 -9.91 -5.92
CA MET A 77 -9.22 -11.14 -5.96
C MET A 77 -8.60 -11.37 -7.34
N HIS A 78 -9.34 -11.05 -8.40
CA HIS A 78 -8.87 -11.21 -9.78
C HIS A 78 -7.81 -10.17 -10.15
N VAL A 79 -7.90 -8.94 -9.65
CA VAL A 79 -6.88 -7.90 -9.90
C VAL A 79 -5.48 -8.38 -9.46
N MET A 80 -5.39 -9.20 -8.41
CA MET A 80 -4.11 -9.70 -7.90
C MET A 80 -3.29 -10.46 -8.96
N VAL A 81 -3.93 -11.12 -9.92
CA VAL A 81 -3.27 -11.87 -11.00
C VAL A 81 -2.48 -10.94 -11.93
N HIS A 82 -2.94 -9.70 -12.11
CA HIS A 82 -2.32 -8.72 -13.01
C HIS A 82 -1.21 -7.90 -12.35
N LEU A 83 -1.13 -7.89 -11.02
CA LEU A 83 -0.16 -7.05 -10.30
C LEU A 83 1.30 -7.37 -10.61
N PRO A 84 1.74 -8.63 -10.77
CA PRO A 84 3.13 -8.92 -11.11
C PRO A 84 3.51 -8.43 -12.51
N GLU A 85 2.61 -8.53 -13.49
CA GLU A 85 2.81 -7.99 -14.84
C GLU A 85 2.86 -6.47 -14.83
N GLU A 86 1.97 -5.84 -14.06
CA GLU A 86 2.00 -4.40 -13.86
C GLU A 86 3.32 -3.95 -13.22
N ALA A 87 3.84 -4.70 -12.25
CA ALA A 87 5.12 -4.42 -11.61
C ALA A 87 6.32 -4.62 -12.55
N LEU A 88 6.23 -5.54 -13.51
CA LEU A 88 7.21 -5.72 -14.58
C LEU A 88 7.24 -4.52 -15.54
N LEU A 89 6.07 -3.93 -15.83
CA LEU A 89 5.94 -2.81 -16.76
C LEU A 89 6.27 -1.46 -16.12
N ALA A 90 5.72 -1.21 -14.93
CA ALA A 90 5.76 0.09 -14.27
C ALA A 90 6.76 0.17 -13.11
N GLY A 91 7.47 -0.92 -12.82
CA GLY A 91 8.46 -0.98 -11.75
C GLY A 91 7.85 -1.09 -10.34
N PRO A 92 8.67 -0.86 -9.28
CA PRO A 92 8.30 -1.09 -7.89
C PRO A 92 6.99 -0.39 -7.49
N VAL A 93 6.07 -1.17 -6.92
CA VAL A 93 4.71 -0.71 -6.59
C VAL A 93 4.72 0.42 -5.55
N ASN A 94 5.72 0.45 -4.66
CA ASN A 94 5.84 1.44 -3.58
C ASN A 94 5.83 2.90 -4.05
N TYR A 95 6.37 3.17 -5.25
CA TYR A 95 6.41 4.54 -5.82
C TYR A 95 5.08 4.96 -6.44
N ARG A 96 4.19 4.00 -6.68
CA ARG A 96 2.92 4.17 -7.40
C ARG A 96 1.71 4.00 -6.47
N TRP A 97 1.95 3.81 -5.18
CA TRP A 97 0.88 3.77 -4.19
C TRP A 97 0.20 5.12 -4.05
N MET A 98 -1.09 5.07 -3.71
CA MET A 98 -1.86 6.26 -3.35
C MET A 98 -1.47 6.83 -1.98
N TYR A 99 -0.78 6.08 -1.12
CA TYR A 99 -0.51 6.48 0.26
C TYR A 99 0.22 7.83 0.42
N PRO A 100 1.25 8.17 -0.40
CA PRO A 100 1.87 9.49 -0.32
C PRO A 100 0.90 10.62 -0.67
N ILE A 101 0.04 10.41 -1.66
CA ILE A 101 -0.99 11.37 -2.07
C ILE A 101 -2.05 11.51 -0.99
N GLU A 102 -2.58 10.41 -0.46
CA GLU A 102 -3.55 10.39 0.64
C GLU A 102 -3.00 11.10 1.88
N ARG A 103 -1.72 10.87 2.20
CA ARG A 103 -1.04 11.54 3.33
C ARG A 103 -0.90 13.03 3.09
N LEU A 104 -0.46 13.44 1.90
CA LEU A 104 -0.36 14.85 1.52
C LEU A 104 -1.72 15.54 1.63
N LEU A 105 -2.77 14.96 1.04
CA LEU A 105 -4.13 15.48 1.12
C LEU A 105 -4.62 15.56 2.57
N GLY A 106 -4.25 14.59 3.40
CA GLY A 106 -4.51 14.61 4.84
C GLY A 106 -3.87 15.81 5.55
N GLU A 107 -2.62 16.14 5.23
CA GLU A 107 -1.94 17.31 5.80
C GLU A 107 -2.51 18.63 5.26
N LEU A 108 -2.77 18.73 3.95
CA LEU A 108 -3.41 19.91 3.35
C LEU A 108 -4.80 20.16 3.94
N LYS A 109 -5.55 19.10 4.25
CA LYS A 109 -6.86 19.25 4.90
C LYS A 109 -6.74 19.90 6.29
N LYS A 110 -5.66 19.67 7.03
CA LYS A 110 -5.44 20.29 8.35
C LYS A 110 -5.11 21.77 8.26
N SER A 111 -4.62 22.25 7.12
CA SER A 111 -4.31 23.68 6.93
C SER A 111 -5.54 24.54 6.59
N VAL A 112 -6.70 23.91 6.31
CA VAL A 112 -7.96 24.60 6.06
C VAL A 112 -8.51 25.24 7.34
N ARG A 113 -8.29 26.55 7.49
CA ARG A 113 -8.86 27.41 8.54
C ARG A 113 -10.18 28.04 8.12
N ASN A 114 -10.33 28.37 6.84
CA ASN A 114 -11.57 28.89 6.27
C ASN A 114 -12.26 27.84 5.39
N ARG A 115 -13.30 27.20 5.92
CA ARG A 115 -14.06 26.18 5.17
C ARG A 115 -14.94 26.74 4.06
N ALA A 116 -15.22 28.05 4.04
CA ALA A 116 -15.94 28.69 2.95
C ALA A 116 -15.05 28.93 1.72
N LYS A 117 -13.72 28.90 1.89
CA LYS A 117 -12.71 29.05 0.82
C LYS A 117 -11.52 28.11 1.09
N PRO A 118 -11.71 26.79 1.01
CA PRO A 118 -10.72 25.82 1.44
C PRO A 118 -9.43 25.87 0.62
N GLU A 119 -9.51 26.07 -0.69
CA GLU A 119 -8.36 26.19 -1.58
C GLU A 119 -7.52 27.42 -1.23
N GLY A 120 -8.18 28.57 -1.02
CA GLY A 120 -7.52 29.80 -0.60
C GLY A 120 -6.82 29.65 0.76
N SER A 121 -7.45 28.95 1.70
CA SER A 121 -6.86 28.67 3.01
C SER A 121 -5.64 27.75 2.94
N ILE A 122 -5.63 26.79 2.00
CA ILE A 122 -4.48 25.91 1.78
C ILE A 122 -3.32 26.69 1.17
N VAL A 123 -3.59 27.51 0.14
CA VAL A 123 -2.58 28.34 -0.53
C VAL A 123 -1.92 29.30 0.45
N GLU A 124 -2.71 29.98 1.30
CA GLU A 124 -2.18 30.88 2.32
C GLU A 124 -1.22 30.15 3.29
N ALA A 125 -1.63 28.99 3.80
CA ALA A 125 -0.81 28.20 4.69
C ALA A 125 0.48 27.69 4.01
N TRP A 126 0.40 27.36 2.71
CA TRP A 126 1.56 26.92 1.93
C TRP A 126 2.57 28.06 1.71
N VAL A 127 2.10 29.26 1.36
CA VAL A 127 2.97 30.44 1.21
C VAL A 127 3.69 30.78 2.51
N GLN A 128 2.99 30.68 3.65
CA GLN A 128 3.60 30.87 4.97
C GLN A 128 4.66 29.80 5.26
N TYR A 129 4.37 28.54 4.97
CA TYR A 129 5.33 27.43 5.13
C TYR A 129 6.60 27.62 4.28
N GLU A 130 6.45 27.98 3.00
CA GLU A 130 7.58 28.22 2.10
C GLU A 130 8.41 29.43 2.56
N SER A 131 7.75 30.52 2.96
CA SER A 131 8.43 31.72 3.48
C SER A 131 9.26 31.39 4.71
N LEU A 132 8.70 30.63 5.67
CA LEU A 132 9.42 30.20 6.87
C LEU A 132 10.58 29.23 6.54
N THR A 133 10.39 28.34 5.58
CA THR A 133 11.42 27.39 5.13
C THR A 133 12.57 28.13 4.45
N PHE A 134 12.27 29.09 3.59
CA PHE A 134 13.27 29.94 2.94
C PHE A 134 14.04 30.78 3.96
N CYS A 135 13.34 31.44 4.90
CA CYS A 135 13.98 32.17 5.99
C CYS A 135 14.89 31.26 6.84
N ARG A 136 14.48 30.02 7.11
CA ARG A 136 15.33 29.04 7.82
C ARG A 136 16.63 28.74 7.07
N ILE A 137 16.55 28.53 5.76
CA ILE A 137 17.72 28.23 4.91
C ILE A 137 18.65 29.45 4.83
N VAL A 138 18.10 30.64 4.60
CA VAL A 138 18.88 31.88 4.39
C VAL A 138 19.49 32.40 5.68
N PHE A 139 18.75 32.41 6.79
CA PHE A 139 19.21 32.98 8.05
C PHE A 139 19.89 31.95 8.97
N GLY A 140 20.10 30.72 8.50
CA GLY A 140 20.84 29.69 9.24
C GLY A 140 20.32 29.49 10.66
N LEU A 141 18.99 29.51 10.85
CA LEU A 141 18.36 29.27 12.14
C LEU A 141 18.49 27.79 12.52
N LEU A 142 19.69 27.43 12.97
CA LEU A 142 20.04 26.24 13.72
C LEU A 142 20.71 26.71 15.00
N TYR A 143 19.96 26.72 16.10
CA TYR A 143 20.18 25.85 17.27
C TYR A 143 18.82 25.48 17.83
#